data_AF-A0A0F7IKW1-F1
#
_entry.id   AF-A0A0F7IKW1-F1
#
_cell.length_a   1.000
_cell.length_b   1.000
_cell.length_c   1.000
_cell.angle_alpha   90.00
_cell.angle_beta   90.00
_cell.angle_gamma   90.00
#
_symmetry.space_group_name_H-M   'P 1'
#
loop_
_entity.id
_entity.type
_entity.pdbx_description
1 polymer ?
#
loop_
_entity_poly.entity_id
_entity_poly.type
_entity_poly.pdbx_seq_one_letter_code
_entity_poly.pdbx_strand_id
1 'polypeptide(L)'
;MFMINILSLTIPILLAVAFLTLVERKVLGYMQLRKGPNVVGPYGLLQPIADAMKLFTKEPLQPLTSSVFMFIMAPILALTLALTMWVPLPMPYPLINMNLGVLFMLAMSSLAVYSILWSGWASNSKYALIGALRAVAQTISYEVTLAIILLSVLLMNGSFTLATLITTQEFIWLIIPAWPLAMMWFISTLAETNRAPFDLTEGESELVSGFNVEYAAGPFALFFMAEYANIIMMNSLTTILFFGAFHNPYMPELYTANFTVKTLLLTTTFLWIRASYPRFRYDQLMHLSWKNFLPLTLALCMWHVSLPIITASIPPQT
;
A
#
# COMPACT_ATOMS: atom_id res chain seq x y z
N MET A 1 12.84 -15.68 -21.22
CA MET A 1 13.53 -14.78 -20.28
C MET A 1 12.58 -13.81 -19.58
N PHE A 2 11.70 -13.07 -20.28
CA PHE A 2 10.75 -12.16 -19.61
C PHE A 2 9.83 -12.85 -18.58
N MET A 3 9.33 -14.05 -18.89
CA MET A 3 8.54 -14.83 -17.93
C MET A 3 9.33 -15.21 -16.65
N ILE A 4 10.63 -15.44 -16.79
CA ILE A 4 11.51 -15.69 -15.63
C ILE A 4 11.61 -14.41 -14.78
N ASN A 5 11.69 -13.24 -15.41
CA ASN A 5 11.70 -11.95 -14.71
C ASN A 5 10.37 -11.69 -13.94
N ILE A 6 9.23 -12.03 -14.54
CA ILE A 6 7.92 -11.96 -13.87
C ILE A 6 7.90 -12.89 -12.63
N LEU A 7 8.38 -14.13 -12.77
CA LEU A 7 8.43 -15.07 -11.66
C LEU A 7 9.42 -14.61 -10.57
N SER A 8 10.57 -14.06 -10.94
CA SER A 8 11.54 -13.51 -9.99
C SER A 8 11.06 -12.23 -9.31
N LEU A 9 10.07 -11.53 -9.86
CA LEU A 9 9.41 -10.42 -9.17
C LEU A 9 8.34 -10.95 -8.20
N THR A 10 7.40 -11.73 -8.71
CA THR A 10 6.19 -12.15 -7.98
C THR A 10 6.46 -13.10 -6.82
N ILE A 11 7.34 -14.09 -6.99
CA ILE A 11 7.63 -15.09 -5.93
C ILE A 11 8.29 -14.44 -4.71
N PRO A 12 9.35 -13.62 -4.85
CA PRO A 12 9.93 -12.93 -3.70
C PRO A 12 9.00 -11.95 -3.01
N ILE A 13 8.08 -11.29 -3.73
CA ILE A 13 7.06 -10.42 -3.11
C ILE A 13 6.13 -11.24 -2.22
N LEU A 14 5.63 -12.38 -2.68
CA LEU A 14 4.78 -13.26 -1.87
C LEU A 14 5.53 -13.79 -0.64
N LEU A 15 6.82 -14.12 -0.78
CA LEU A 15 7.67 -14.49 0.35
C LEU A 15 7.86 -13.31 1.32
N ALA A 16 8.11 -12.10 0.81
CA ALA A 16 8.25 -10.90 1.62
C ALA A 16 6.97 -10.61 2.41
N VAL A 17 5.80 -10.77 1.77
CA VAL A 17 4.48 -10.68 2.43
C VAL A 17 4.37 -11.72 3.54
N ALA A 18 4.72 -12.98 3.29
CA ALA A 18 4.67 -14.02 4.30
C ALA A 18 5.55 -13.66 5.52
N PHE A 19 6.79 -13.21 5.30
CA PHE A 19 7.67 -12.80 6.40
C PHE A 19 7.26 -11.49 7.07
N LEU A 20 6.58 -10.58 6.36
CA LEU A 20 6.03 -9.37 6.96
C LEU A 20 5.02 -9.71 8.07
N THR A 21 4.24 -10.79 7.93
CA THR A 21 3.33 -11.26 9.00
C THR A 21 4.08 -11.65 10.28
N LEU A 22 5.25 -12.26 10.15
CA LEU A 22 6.13 -12.60 11.27
C LEU A 22 6.69 -11.33 11.91
N VAL A 23 7.22 -10.42 11.08
CA VAL A 23 7.82 -9.16 11.51
C VAL A 23 6.77 -8.34 12.28
N GLU A 24 5.56 -8.22 11.75
CA GLU A 24 4.44 -7.58 12.42
C GLU A 24 4.21 -8.15 13.81
N ARG A 25 4.00 -9.48 13.93
CA ARG A 25 3.72 -10.10 15.24
C ARG A 25 4.87 -9.95 16.23
N LYS A 26 6.12 -9.93 15.76
CA LYS A 26 7.28 -9.72 16.63
C LYS A 26 7.43 -8.27 17.06
N VAL A 27 7.38 -7.32 16.12
CA VAL A 27 7.54 -5.89 16.40
C VAL A 27 6.41 -5.41 17.32
N LEU A 28 5.15 -5.78 17.02
CA LEU A 28 4.02 -5.50 17.90
C LEU A 28 4.17 -6.17 19.27
N GLY A 29 4.65 -7.41 19.32
CA GLY A 29 4.93 -8.09 20.57
C GLY A 29 5.89 -7.28 21.45
N TYR A 30 7.06 -6.91 20.93
CA TYR A 30 8.05 -6.16 21.68
C TYR A 30 7.57 -4.76 22.09
N MET A 31 6.82 -4.06 21.24
CA MET A 31 6.19 -2.78 21.59
C MET A 31 5.16 -2.93 22.72
N GLN A 32 4.48 -4.07 22.79
CA GLN A 32 3.50 -4.41 23.82
C GLN A 32 4.12 -5.12 25.04
N LEU A 33 5.45 -5.07 25.22
CA LEU A 33 6.17 -5.72 26.32
C LEU A 33 5.94 -7.24 26.43
N ARG A 34 5.69 -7.92 25.31
CA ARG A 34 5.57 -9.38 25.21
C ARG A 34 6.43 -9.93 24.08
N LYS A 35 6.58 -11.26 24.01
CA LYS A 35 7.30 -11.89 22.89
C LYS A 35 6.33 -12.18 21.74
N GLY A 36 6.79 -11.99 20.50
CA GLY A 36 6.13 -12.53 19.32
C GLY A 36 6.38 -14.04 19.17
N PRO A 37 5.94 -14.64 18.04
CA PRO A 37 6.11 -16.06 17.77
C PRO A 37 7.58 -16.49 17.83
N ASN A 38 7.89 -17.47 18.68
CA ASN A 38 9.24 -18.00 18.89
C ASN A 38 9.32 -19.54 18.94
N VAL A 39 8.18 -20.26 18.89
CA VAL A 39 8.12 -21.72 19.11
C VAL A 39 8.17 -22.55 17.82
N VAL A 40 7.39 -22.20 16.78
CA VAL A 40 7.19 -23.03 15.57
C VAL A 40 8.47 -23.24 14.74
N GLY A 41 9.49 -22.42 14.94
CA GLY A 41 10.82 -22.58 14.34
C GLY A 41 11.86 -21.76 15.11
N PRO A 42 13.14 -21.75 14.67
CA PRO A 42 14.17 -20.93 15.31
C PRO A 42 13.75 -19.46 15.26
N TYR A 43 13.52 -18.86 16.43
CA TYR A 43 12.91 -17.54 16.58
C TYR A 43 11.62 -17.37 15.77
N GLY A 44 10.82 -18.42 15.57
CA GLY A 44 9.55 -18.36 14.83
C GLY A 44 9.67 -18.21 13.31
N LEU A 45 10.84 -18.35 12.69
CA LEU A 45 11.01 -18.18 11.22
C LEU A 45 10.07 -19.06 10.38
N LEU A 46 9.66 -20.22 10.88
CA LEU A 46 8.74 -21.13 10.18
C LEU A 46 7.25 -20.80 10.41
N GLN A 47 6.91 -19.78 11.20
CA GLN A 47 5.53 -19.41 11.50
C GLN A 47 4.71 -19.06 10.24
N PRO A 48 5.21 -18.26 9.28
CA PRO A 48 4.43 -17.92 8.08
C PRO A 48 4.09 -19.15 7.23
N ILE A 49 5.00 -20.13 7.17
CA ILE A 49 4.79 -21.38 6.43
C ILE A 49 3.70 -22.21 7.09
N ALA A 50 3.70 -22.30 8.43
CA ALA A 50 2.64 -22.99 9.17
C ALA A 50 1.28 -22.31 9.00
N ASP A 51 1.23 -20.97 9.03
CA ASP A 51 0.01 -20.21 8.82
C ASP A 51 -0.53 -20.37 7.39
N ALA A 52 0.33 -20.34 6.38
CA ALA A 52 -0.04 -20.59 4.99
C ALA A 52 -0.59 -22.01 4.80
N MET A 53 0.13 -23.03 5.28
CA MET A 53 -0.32 -24.42 5.19
C MET A 53 -1.69 -24.60 5.87
N LYS A 54 -1.86 -24.04 7.07
CA LYS A 54 -3.14 -24.07 7.81
C LYS A 54 -4.28 -23.49 6.98
N LEU A 55 -4.10 -22.30 6.40
CA LEU A 55 -5.15 -21.61 5.64
C LEU A 55 -5.54 -22.35 4.37
N PHE A 56 -4.59 -23.01 3.68
CA PHE A 56 -4.89 -23.79 2.48
C PHE A 56 -5.43 -25.20 2.75
N THR A 57 -5.13 -25.79 3.91
CA THR A 57 -5.71 -27.09 4.30
C THR A 57 -7.10 -26.99 4.92
N LYS A 58 -7.49 -25.81 5.38
CA LYS A 58 -8.79 -25.60 6.02
C LYS A 58 -9.89 -25.58 4.96
N GLU A 59 -11.04 -26.15 5.29
CA GLU A 59 -12.22 -26.16 4.41
C GLU A 59 -12.62 -24.72 4.00
N PRO A 60 -12.76 -24.45 2.69
CA PRO A 60 -13.31 -23.18 2.23
C PRO A 60 -14.82 -23.15 2.51
N LEU A 61 -15.23 -22.32 3.47
CA LEU A 61 -16.64 -22.06 3.71
C LEU A 61 -17.16 -21.11 2.64
N GLN A 62 -18.25 -21.52 1.99
CA GLN A 62 -19.01 -20.68 1.07
C GLN A 62 -20.46 -20.60 1.58
N PRO A 63 -20.96 -19.41 1.93
CA PRO A 63 -22.31 -19.28 2.46
C PRO A 63 -23.36 -19.44 1.34
N LEU A 64 -24.47 -20.10 1.65
CA LEU A 64 -25.56 -20.37 0.71
C LEU A 64 -26.23 -19.10 0.16
N THR A 65 -26.17 -18.01 0.93
CA THR A 65 -26.76 -16.71 0.58
C THR A 65 -25.86 -15.88 -0.35
N SER A 66 -24.63 -16.33 -0.64
CA SER A 66 -23.68 -15.56 -1.43
C SER A 66 -23.90 -15.63 -2.93
N SER A 67 -23.52 -14.57 -3.63
CA SER A 67 -23.37 -14.60 -5.08
C SER A 67 -22.03 -15.24 -5.47
N VAL A 68 -22.09 -16.50 -5.90
CA VAL A 68 -20.91 -17.37 -6.15
C VAL A 68 -19.84 -16.70 -7.02
N PHE A 69 -20.25 -16.11 -8.14
CA PHE A 69 -19.30 -15.54 -9.10
C PHE A 69 -18.49 -14.40 -8.49
N MET A 70 -19.15 -13.42 -7.85
CA MET A 70 -18.45 -12.29 -7.25
C MET A 70 -17.66 -12.69 -6.00
N PHE A 71 -18.17 -13.65 -5.22
CA PHE A 71 -17.49 -14.15 -4.03
C PHE A 71 -16.13 -14.79 -4.36
N ILE A 72 -16.04 -15.53 -5.47
CA ILE A 72 -14.78 -16.13 -5.92
C ILE A 72 -13.88 -15.10 -6.62
N MET A 73 -14.47 -14.22 -7.45
CA MET A 73 -13.70 -13.23 -8.22
C MET A 73 -13.08 -12.13 -7.35
N ALA A 74 -13.71 -11.75 -6.24
CA ALA A 74 -13.22 -10.64 -5.42
C ALA A 74 -11.82 -10.87 -4.82
N PRO A 75 -11.51 -12.01 -4.13
CA PRO A 75 -10.16 -12.29 -3.66
C PRO A 75 -9.13 -12.46 -4.79
N ILE A 76 -9.53 -13.02 -5.93
CA ILE A 76 -8.66 -13.15 -7.11
C ILE A 76 -8.30 -11.77 -7.65
N LEU A 77 -9.28 -10.88 -7.76
CA LEU A 77 -9.08 -9.50 -8.18
C LEU A 77 -8.15 -8.77 -7.19
N ALA A 78 -8.37 -8.92 -5.88
CA ALA A 78 -7.52 -8.28 -4.86
C ALA A 78 -6.04 -8.64 -5.04
N LEU A 79 -5.70 -9.93 -5.15
CA LEU A 79 -4.32 -10.35 -5.29
C LEU A 79 -3.71 -9.97 -6.65
N THR A 80 -4.49 -10.09 -7.74
CA THR A 80 -4.00 -9.72 -9.07
C THR A 80 -3.67 -8.23 -9.17
N LEU A 81 -4.52 -7.36 -8.61
CA LEU A 81 -4.26 -5.92 -8.54
C LEU A 81 -3.05 -5.63 -7.65
N ALA A 82 -2.97 -6.24 -6.46
CA ALA A 82 -1.85 -6.03 -5.56
C ALA A 82 -0.49 -6.41 -6.17
N LEU A 83 -0.43 -7.47 -6.98
CA LEU A 83 0.81 -7.89 -7.67
C LEU A 83 1.12 -7.05 -8.91
N THR A 84 0.11 -6.62 -9.66
CA THR A 84 0.32 -5.80 -10.88
C THR A 84 0.82 -4.40 -10.57
N MET A 85 0.50 -3.86 -9.39
CA MET A 85 1.06 -2.59 -8.88
C MET A 85 2.60 -2.59 -8.73
N TRP A 86 3.25 -3.76 -8.71
CA TRP A 86 4.72 -3.82 -8.60
C TRP A 86 5.45 -3.63 -9.92
N VAL A 87 4.74 -3.82 -11.04
CA VAL A 87 5.33 -3.86 -12.37
C VAL A 87 6.07 -2.57 -12.77
N PRO A 88 5.54 -1.35 -12.52
CA PRO A 88 6.20 -0.11 -12.93
C PRO A 88 7.22 0.42 -11.90
N LEU A 89 7.36 -0.22 -10.73
CA LEU A 89 8.24 0.28 -9.67
C LEU A 89 9.72 0.11 -10.06
N PRO A 90 10.52 1.19 -10.10
CA PRO A 90 11.93 1.12 -10.47
C PRO A 90 12.77 0.58 -9.31
N MET A 91 13.37 -0.60 -9.52
CA MET A 91 14.24 -1.26 -8.55
C MET A 91 15.61 -1.69 -9.14
N PRO A 92 16.55 -0.78 -9.47
CA PRO A 92 16.40 0.55 -10.06
C PRO A 92 15.73 0.53 -11.45
N TYR A 93 15.65 -0.64 -12.08
CA TYR A 93 14.95 -0.84 -13.34
C TYR A 93 13.56 -1.44 -13.07
N PRO A 94 12.47 -0.89 -13.64
CA PRO A 94 11.15 -1.48 -13.51
C PRO A 94 11.02 -2.72 -14.40
N LEU A 95 10.06 -3.61 -14.08
CA LEU A 95 9.77 -4.78 -14.92
C LEU A 95 9.22 -4.34 -16.29
N ILE A 96 8.30 -3.37 -16.29
CA ILE A 96 7.82 -2.70 -17.49
C ILE A 96 8.03 -1.21 -17.31
N ASN A 97 8.94 -0.63 -18.10
CA ASN A 97 9.16 0.80 -18.10
C ASN A 97 8.03 1.51 -18.85
N MET A 98 7.18 2.22 -18.10
CA MET A 98 6.01 2.91 -18.63
C MET A 98 6.21 4.42 -18.58
N ASN A 99 5.85 5.13 -19.65
CA ASN A 99 5.89 6.60 -19.69
C ASN A 99 4.91 7.21 -18.66
N LEU A 100 3.76 6.58 -18.47
CA LEU A 100 2.71 7.01 -17.53
C LEU A 100 2.62 6.05 -16.33
N GLY A 101 3.77 5.61 -15.81
CA GLY A 101 3.85 4.63 -14.73
C GLY A 101 3.10 5.05 -13.47
N VAL A 102 3.13 6.34 -13.13
CA VAL A 102 2.41 6.83 -11.94
C VAL A 102 0.89 6.85 -12.14
N LEU A 103 0.40 7.23 -13.32
CA LEU A 103 -1.04 7.18 -13.62
C LEU A 103 -1.56 5.74 -13.64
N PHE A 104 -0.74 4.78 -14.11
CA PHE A 104 -1.06 3.36 -14.02
C PHE A 104 -1.26 2.93 -12.55
N MET A 105 -0.38 3.36 -11.65
CA MET A 105 -0.52 3.04 -10.21
C MET A 105 -1.84 3.59 -9.64
N LEU A 106 -2.18 4.84 -9.95
CA LEU A 106 -3.41 5.46 -9.47
C LEU A 106 -4.68 4.81 -10.05
N ALA A 107 -4.63 4.39 -11.31
CA ALA A 107 -5.73 3.65 -11.94
C ALA A 107 -5.93 2.26 -11.32
N MET A 108 -4.84 1.57 -11.02
CA MET A 108 -4.90 0.23 -10.42
C MET A 108 -5.27 0.27 -8.94
N SER A 109 -4.90 1.32 -8.20
CA SER A 109 -5.36 1.51 -6.82
C SER A 109 -6.87 1.81 -6.73
N SER A 110 -7.40 2.66 -7.62
CA SER A 110 -8.85 2.87 -7.71
C SER A 110 -9.62 1.60 -8.11
N LEU A 111 -9.03 0.72 -8.93
CA LEU A 111 -9.62 -0.57 -9.25
C LEU A 111 -9.62 -1.53 -8.05
N ALA A 112 -8.65 -1.41 -7.12
CA ALA A 112 -8.54 -2.29 -5.95
C ALA A 112 -9.75 -2.17 -5.00
N VAL A 113 -10.40 -1.01 -4.98
CA VAL A 113 -11.61 -0.73 -4.20
C VAL A 113 -12.75 -1.69 -4.57
N TYR A 114 -12.86 -2.08 -5.84
CA TYR A 114 -13.90 -3.01 -6.29
C TYR A 114 -13.76 -4.41 -5.69
N SER A 115 -12.53 -4.85 -5.39
CA SER A 115 -12.33 -6.14 -4.73
C SER A 115 -12.99 -6.16 -3.35
N ILE A 116 -12.89 -5.06 -2.59
CA ILE A 116 -13.50 -4.91 -1.27
C ILE A 116 -15.02 -4.76 -1.41
N LEU A 117 -15.50 -3.94 -2.36
CA LEU A 117 -16.93 -3.74 -2.59
C LEU A 117 -17.65 -5.03 -2.99
N TRP A 118 -17.10 -5.76 -3.97
CA TRP A 118 -17.67 -7.03 -4.42
C TRP A 118 -17.65 -8.05 -3.31
N SER A 119 -16.59 -8.08 -2.48
CA SER A 119 -16.52 -9.03 -1.38
C SER A 119 -17.64 -8.85 -0.35
N GLY A 120 -17.91 -7.61 0.06
CA GLY A 120 -18.94 -7.30 1.03
C GLY A 120 -20.35 -7.51 0.47
N TRP A 121 -20.61 -7.09 -0.77
CA TRP A 121 -21.91 -7.30 -1.40
C TRP A 121 -22.18 -8.78 -1.69
N ALA A 122 -21.18 -9.52 -2.18
CA ALA A 122 -21.35 -10.92 -2.54
C ALA A 122 -21.60 -11.83 -1.34
N SER A 123 -21.10 -11.47 -0.16
CA SER A 123 -21.29 -12.25 1.07
C SER A 123 -22.73 -12.21 1.61
N ASN A 124 -23.54 -11.23 1.18
CA ASN A 124 -24.94 -11.05 1.58
C ASN A 124 -25.16 -11.01 3.11
N SER A 125 -24.17 -10.52 3.87
CA SER A 125 -24.28 -10.25 5.30
C SER A 125 -24.34 -8.74 5.56
N LYS A 126 -25.14 -8.32 6.54
CA LYS A 126 -25.35 -6.89 6.83
C LYS A 126 -24.05 -6.22 7.30
N TYR A 127 -23.24 -6.90 8.10
CA TYR A 127 -21.96 -6.38 8.58
C TYR A 127 -20.94 -6.22 7.46
N ALA A 128 -20.85 -7.19 6.55
CA ALA A 128 -19.94 -7.10 5.42
C ALA A 128 -20.33 -6.00 4.43
N LEU A 129 -21.63 -5.78 4.22
CA LEU A 129 -22.09 -4.66 3.41
C LEU A 129 -21.74 -3.31 4.05
N ILE A 130 -21.92 -3.16 5.37
CA ILE A 130 -21.54 -1.92 6.09
C ILE A 130 -20.02 -1.70 6.01
N GLY A 131 -19.22 -2.74 6.21
CA GLY A 131 -17.76 -2.68 6.08
C GLY A 131 -17.32 -2.28 4.68
N ALA A 132 -17.91 -2.86 3.64
CA ALA A 132 -17.61 -2.51 2.25
C ALA A 132 -17.99 -1.07 1.91
N LEU A 133 -19.16 -0.58 2.33
CA LEU A 133 -19.56 0.81 2.07
C LEU A 133 -18.65 1.82 2.78
N ARG A 134 -18.19 1.51 4.00
CA ARG A 134 -17.20 2.33 4.71
C ARG A 134 -15.85 2.33 4.00
N ALA A 135 -15.41 1.17 3.52
CA ALA A 135 -14.17 1.04 2.75
C ALA A 135 -14.20 1.89 1.49
N VAL A 136 -15.28 1.79 0.69
CA VAL A 136 -15.44 2.57 -0.54
C VAL A 136 -15.45 4.07 -0.24
N ALA A 137 -16.17 4.51 0.79
CA ALA A 137 -16.20 5.93 1.10
C ALA A 137 -14.85 6.45 1.62
N GLN A 138 -14.12 5.63 2.37
CA GLN A 138 -12.75 5.92 2.80
C GLN A 138 -11.81 6.05 1.60
N THR A 139 -11.75 5.06 0.72
CA THR A 139 -10.82 5.07 -0.42
C THR A 139 -11.08 6.24 -1.36
N ILE A 140 -12.35 6.50 -1.72
CA ILE A 140 -12.71 7.67 -2.56
C ILE A 140 -12.26 8.97 -1.90
N SER A 141 -12.42 9.13 -0.59
CA SER A 141 -12.05 10.37 0.09
C SER A 141 -10.54 10.64 0.05
N TYR A 142 -9.72 9.58 0.10
CA TYR A 142 -8.27 9.71 0.08
C TYR A 142 -7.69 9.77 -1.32
N GLU A 143 -8.28 9.07 -2.29
CA GLU A 143 -7.85 9.10 -3.69
C GLU A 143 -7.78 10.52 -4.26
N VAL A 144 -8.75 11.38 -3.90
CA VAL A 144 -8.76 12.79 -4.32
C VAL A 144 -7.50 13.50 -3.81
N THR A 145 -7.19 13.38 -2.53
CA THR A 145 -5.99 14.01 -1.95
C THR A 145 -4.70 13.35 -2.45
N LEU A 146 -4.69 12.03 -2.62
CA LEU A 146 -3.56 11.25 -3.12
C LEU A 146 -3.16 11.72 -4.53
N ALA A 147 -4.14 11.87 -5.42
CA ALA A 147 -3.93 12.34 -6.79
C ALA A 147 -3.32 13.76 -6.83
N ILE A 148 -3.84 14.68 -6.01
CA ILE A 148 -3.35 16.08 -5.96
C ILE A 148 -1.94 16.15 -5.36
N ILE A 149 -1.68 15.42 -4.27
CA ILE A 149 -0.35 15.36 -3.66
C ILE A 149 0.66 14.82 -4.67
N LEU A 150 0.33 13.71 -5.32
CA LEU A 150 1.20 13.07 -6.28
C LEU A 150 1.42 13.95 -7.52
N LEU A 151 0.39 14.65 -8.00
CA LEU A 151 0.55 15.66 -9.06
C LEU A 151 1.55 16.75 -8.62
N SER A 152 1.38 17.31 -7.42
CA SER A 152 2.25 18.39 -6.93
C SER A 152 3.71 17.97 -6.75
N VAL A 153 3.97 16.71 -6.40
CA VAL A 153 5.30 16.11 -6.36
C VAL A 153 5.88 15.96 -7.77
N LEU A 154 5.09 15.47 -8.72
CA LEU A 154 5.55 15.25 -10.10
C LEU A 154 5.81 16.54 -10.88
N LEU A 155 5.30 17.68 -10.43
CA LEU A 155 5.68 18.99 -10.99
C LEU A 155 7.18 19.30 -10.80
N MET A 156 7.84 18.71 -9.79
CA MET A 156 9.30 18.77 -9.65
C MET A 156 10.02 17.73 -10.53
N ASN A 157 9.31 16.70 -11.00
CA ASN A 157 9.86 15.66 -11.86
C ASN A 157 9.77 15.97 -13.36
N GLY A 158 8.71 16.67 -13.78
CA GLY A 158 8.45 17.03 -15.18
C GLY A 158 7.77 15.93 -16.00
N SER A 159 7.71 14.69 -15.49
CA SER A 159 7.14 13.53 -16.17
C SER A 159 6.38 12.60 -15.20
N PHE A 160 5.56 11.69 -15.74
CA PHE A 160 4.84 10.64 -14.98
C PHE A 160 5.60 9.29 -14.95
N THR A 161 6.84 9.27 -15.42
CA THR A 161 7.74 8.12 -15.36
C THR A 161 8.27 7.96 -13.95
N LEU A 162 8.22 6.74 -13.40
CA LEU A 162 8.81 6.47 -12.09
C LEU A 162 10.34 6.41 -12.13
N ALA A 163 10.93 6.04 -13.28
CA ALA A 163 12.38 5.96 -13.42
C ALA A 163 13.07 7.35 -13.37
N THR A 164 12.42 8.40 -13.87
CA THR A 164 12.94 9.79 -13.81
C THR A 164 12.91 10.36 -12.39
N LEU A 165 12.09 9.80 -11.49
CA LEU A 165 12.14 10.17 -10.07
C LEU A 165 13.48 9.81 -9.41
N ILE A 166 14.23 8.85 -9.97
CA ILE A 166 15.58 8.53 -9.50
C ILE A 166 16.54 9.67 -9.88
N THR A 167 16.50 10.11 -11.14
CA THR A 167 17.41 11.15 -11.65
C THR A 167 17.13 12.51 -11.02
N THR A 168 15.86 12.83 -10.75
CA THR A 168 15.48 14.10 -10.08
C THR A 168 15.94 14.20 -8.64
N GLN A 169 16.13 13.06 -7.97
CA GLN A 169 16.56 12.98 -6.58
C GLN A 169 18.05 12.69 -6.41
N GLU A 170 18.86 12.82 -7.48
CA GLU A 170 20.30 12.58 -7.42
C GLU A 170 21.02 13.56 -6.47
N PHE A 171 20.64 14.83 -6.50
CA PHE A 171 21.30 15.86 -5.68
C PHE A 171 20.71 15.96 -4.27
N ILE A 172 19.38 16.01 -4.17
CA ILE A 172 18.65 16.25 -2.92
C ILE A 172 17.41 15.36 -2.92
N TRP A 173 17.10 14.75 -1.78
CA TRP A 173 15.85 14.00 -1.60
C TRP A 173 14.64 14.92 -1.72
N LEU A 174 13.59 14.43 -2.39
CA LEU A 174 12.39 15.23 -2.63
C LEU A 174 11.61 15.55 -1.34
N ILE A 175 11.86 14.81 -0.25
CA ILE A 175 11.28 15.16 1.05
C ILE A 175 11.69 16.55 1.52
N ILE A 176 12.89 17.05 1.18
CA ILE A 176 13.37 18.34 1.67
C ILE A 176 12.53 19.50 1.12
N PRO A 177 12.32 19.64 -0.21
CA PRO A 177 11.46 20.70 -0.76
C PRO A 177 9.96 20.42 -0.56
N ALA A 178 9.54 19.16 -0.39
CA ALA A 178 8.14 18.76 -0.36
C ALA A 178 7.71 18.10 0.96
N TRP A 179 8.34 18.42 2.10
CA TRP A 179 8.06 17.74 3.37
C TRP A 179 6.59 17.80 3.83
N PRO A 180 5.80 18.89 3.61
CA PRO A 180 4.38 18.89 4.00
C PRO A 180 3.58 17.91 3.14
N LEU A 181 3.90 17.82 1.85
CA LEU A 181 3.31 16.84 0.94
C LEU A 181 3.71 15.43 1.35
N ALA A 182 4.96 15.18 1.72
CA ALA A 182 5.44 13.88 2.17
C ALA A 182 4.70 13.40 3.43
N MET A 183 4.47 14.29 4.39
CA MET A 183 3.74 13.97 5.61
C MET A 183 2.26 13.65 5.32
N MET A 184 1.59 14.46 4.50
CA MET A 184 0.21 14.19 4.09
C MET A 184 0.10 12.91 3.26
N TRP A 185 1.04 12.67 2.36
CA TRP A 185 1.17 11.47 1.55
C TRP A 185 1.29 10.21 2.41
N PHE A 186 2.13 10.27 3.44
CA PHE A 186 2.33 9.15 4.34
C PHE A 186 1.06 8.83 5.14
N ILE A 187 0.29 9.84 5.55
CA ILE A 187 -1.01 9.64 6.20
C ILE A 187 -2.07 9.12 5.20
N SER A 188 -2.10 9.62 3.96
CA SER A 188 -3.04 9.15 2.95
C SER A 188 -2.76 7.70 2.54
N THR A 189 -1.50 7.28 2.46
CA THR A 189 -1.13 5.87 2.17
C THR A 189 -1.46 4.92 3.33
N LEU A 190 -1.33 5.36 4.58
CA LEU A 190 -1.85 4.60 5.74
C LEU A 190 -3.35 4.36 5.63
N ALA A 191 -4.09 5.38 5.18
CA ALA A 191 -5.53 5.28 5.04
C ALA A 191 -5.98 4.48 3.80
N GLU A 192 -5.26 4.57 2.69
CA GLU A 192 -5.54 3.78 1.48
C GLU A 192 -5.30 2.28 1.70
N THR A 193 -4.30 1.93 2.52
CA THR A 193 -4.03 0.54 2.90
C THR A 193 -4.93 0.03 4.03
N ASN A 194 -5.92 0.81 4.47
CA ASN A 194 -6.85 0.49 5.56
C ASN A 194 -6.14 0.09 6.87
N ARG A 195 -4.98 0.67 7.17
CA ARG A 195 -4.21 0.34 8.38
C ARG A 195 -4.53 1.27 9.54
N ALA A 196 -4.44 0.73 10.75
CA ALA A 196 -4.61 1.51 11.97
C ALA A 196 -3.68 2.73 11.96
N PRO A 197 -4.19 3.94 12.26
CA PRO A 197 -5.46 4.23 12.94
C PRO A 197 -6.71 4.33 12.04
N PHE A 198 -6.58 4.11 10.72
CA PHE A 198 -7.66 4.19 9.72
C PHE A 198 -8.22 2.83 9.30
N ASP A 199 -8.07 1.82 10.15
CA ASP A 199 -8.64 0.48 9.96
C ASP A 199 -10.14 0.47 10.33
N LEU A 200 -10.97 1.02 9.44
CA LEU A 200 -12.43 1.06 9.55
C LEU A 200 -13.12 -0.09 8.83
N THR A 201 -12.40 -0.71 7.90
CA THR A 201 -12.92 -1.74 7.01
C THR A 201 -12.96 -3.09 7.67
N GLU A 202 -11.98 -3.41 8.53
CA GLU A 202 -11.92 -4.66 9.29
C GLU A 202 -12.37 -4.45 10.74
N GLY A 203 -12.18 -3.26 11.31
CA GLY A 203 -12.92 -2.71 12.44
C GLY A 203 -13.40 -3.75 13.48
N GLU A 204 -12.48 -4.52 14.05
CA GLU A 204 -12.81 -5.71 14.88
C GLU A 204 -13.83 -5.43 16.00
N SER A 205 -13.76 -4.23 16.58
CA SER A 205 -14.64 -3.78 17.66
C SER A 205 -16.06 -3.43 17.21
N GLU A 206 -16.25 -3.08 15.93
CA GLU A 206 -17.52 -2.58 15.39
C GLU A 206 -18.19 -3.58 14.43
N LEU A 207 -17.40 -4.31 13.65
CA LEU A 207 -17.86 -5.12 12.53
C LEU A 207 -17.38 -6.58 12.58
N VAL A 208 -16.76 -7.02 13.68
CA VAL A 208 -16.10 -8.33 13.87
C VAL A 208 -14.88 -8.51 12.96
N SER A 209 -15.06 -8.42 11.64
CA SER A 209 -14.02 -8.37 10.62
C SER A 209 -14.46 -7.63 9.32
N GLY A 210 -15.65 -7.01 9.31
CA GLY A 210 -16.13 -6.18 8.20
C GLY A 210 -16.34 -6.93 6.89
N PHE A 211 -15.68 -6.51 5.80
CA PHE A 211 -15.98 -7.01 4.45
C PHE A 211 -15.62 -8.50 4.23
N ASN A 212 -14.67 -9.02 5.01
CA ASN A 212 -14.17 -10.39 4.87
C ASN A 212 -14.80 -11.38 5.88
N VAL A 213 -15.84 -10.99 6.62
CA VAL A 213 -16.46 -11.81 7.69
C VAL A 213 -16.83 -13.23 7.28
N GLU A 214 -17.37 -13.38 6.07
CA GLU A 214 -17.82 -14.68 5.55
C GLU A 214 -16.72 -15.46 4.81
N TYR A 215 -15.53 -14.86 4.63
CA TYR A 215 -14.43 -15.52 3.93
C TYR A 215 -13.62 -16.37 4.89
N ALA A 216 -13.52 -17.66 4.60
CA ALA A 216 -12.67 -18.59 5.35
C ALA A 216 -11.45 -19.05 4.54
N ALA A 217 -10.44 -19.56 5.26
CA ALA A 217 -9.36 -20.38 4.68
C ALA A 217 -8.62 -19.71 3.50
N GLY A 218 -8.62 -20.34 2.33
CA GLY A 218 -7.89 -19.89 1.14
C GLY A 218 -8.34 -18.50 0.62
N PRO A 219 -9.63 -18.26 0.33
CA PRO A 219 -10.12 -16.95 -0.08
C PRO A 219 -9.76 -15.81 0.88
N PHE A 220 -9.80 -16.07 2.20
CA PHE A 220 -9.33 -15.10 3.21
C PHE A 220 -7.83 -14.83 3.09
N ALA A 221 -7.02 -15.88 2.87
CA ALA A 221 -5.58 -15.75 2.69
C ALA A 221 -5.23 -14.84 1.49
N LEU A 222 -6.01 -14.86 0.42
CA LEU A 222 -5.79 -14.00 -0.75
C LEU A 222 -5.98 -12.51 -0.42
N PHE A 223 -7.04 -12.15 0.32
CA PHE A 223 -7.22 -10.76 0.79
C PHE A 223 -6.11 -10.32 1.72
N PHE A 224 -5.73 -11.17 2.67
CA PHE A 224 -4.66 -10.87 3.61
C PHE A 224 -3.34 -10.65 2.86
N MET A 225 -2.96 -11.55 1.97
CA MET A 225 -1.75 -11.38 1.15
C MET A 225 -1.81 -10.12 0.28
N ALA A 226 -2.97 -9.78 -0.28
CA ALA A 226 -3.15 -8.56 -1.07
C ALA A 226 -2.97 -7.29 -0.22
N GLU A 227 -3.53 -7.24 0.98
CA GLU A 227 -3.37 -6.10 1.90
C GLU A 227 -1.89 -5.88 2.25
N TYR A 228 -1.18 -6.95 2.66
CA TYR A 228 0.25 -6.84 2.97
C TYR A 228 1.11 -6.51 1.75
N ALA A 229 0.77 -7.05 0.58
CA ALA A 229 1.43 -6.66 -0.66
C ALA A 229 1.24 -5.17 -0.93
N ASN A 230 0.04 -4.63 -0.71
CA ASN A 230 -0.25 -3.21 -0.83
C ASN A 230 0.50 -2.36 0.20
N ILE A 231 0.68 -2.83 1.45
CA ILE A 231 1.49 -2.13 2.46
C ILE A 231 2.93 -1.98 2.00
N ILE A 232 3.57 -3.06 1.55
CA ILE A 232 4.97 -2.99 1.11
C ILE A 232 5.05 -2.15 -0.18
N MET A 233 4.12 -2.35 -1.11
CA MET A 233 4.06 -1.60 -2.37
C MET A 233 3.90 -0.10 -2.13
N MET A 234 2.99 0.34 -1.26
CA MET A 234 2.82 1.76 -0.95
C MET A 234 4.05 2.34 -0.28
N ASN A 235 4.65 1.63 0.68
CA ASN A 235 5.90 2.08 1.28
C ASN A 235 7.04 2.14 0.24
N SER A 236 7.08 1.21 -0.70
CA SER A 236 8.02 1.24 -1.81
C SER A 236 7.83 2.47 -2.70
N LEU A 237 6.59 2.79 -3.05
CA LEU A 237 6.27 3.99 -3.82
C LEU A 237 6.60 5.27 -3.03
N THR A 238 6.34 5.31 -1.71
CA THR A 238 6.73 6.45 -0.87
C THR A 238 8.25 6.68 -0.86
N THR A 239 9.06 5.61 -0.86
CA THR A 239 10.52 5.75 -0.95
C THR A 239 10.97 6.25 -2.31
N ILE A 240 10.36 5.81 -3.41
CA ILE A 240 10.67 6.33 -4.75
C ILE A 240 10.29 7.81 -4.86
N LEU A 241 9.15 8.22 -4.28
CA LEU A 241 8.69 9.61 -4.37
C LEU A 241 9.52 10.58 -3.53
N PHE A 242 9.96 10.19 -2.34
CA PHE A 242 10.53 11.15 -1.38
C PHE A 242 11.96 10.84 -0.92
N PHE A 243 12.38 9.58 -0.98
CA PHE A 243 13.64 9.10 -0.42
C PHE A 243 14.47 8.35 -1.47
N GLY A 244 14.58 8.91 -2.68
CA GLY A 244 15.39 8.39 -3.78
C GLY A 244 16.78 7.94 -3.30
N ALA A 245 17.19 6.76 -3.73
CA ALA A 245 18.52 6.24 -3.45
C ALA A 245 19.49 6.64 -4.56
N PHE A 246 20.77 6.73 -4.21
CA PHE A 246 21.82 6.96 -5.19
C PHE A 246 21.89 5.78 -6.17
N HIS A 247 21.85 6.06 -7.47
CA HIS A 247 21.94 5.06 -8.52
C HIS A 247 23.30 5.16 -9.22
N ASN A 248 24.10 4.10 -9.11
CA ASN A 248 25.28 3.93 -9.95
C ASN A 248 24.94 2.93 -11.08
N PRO A 249 24.97 3.34 -12.37
CA PRO A 249 24.65 2.46 -13.48
C PRO A 249 25.49 1.18 -13.56
N TYR A 250 26.74 1.22 -13.06
CA TYR A 250 27.63 0.06 -13.04
C TYR A 250 27.39 -0.91 -11.87
N MET A 251 26.72 -0.44 -10.80
CA MET A 251 26.45 -1.22 -9.59
C MET A 251 24.99 -1.00 -9.14
N PRO A 252 24.01 -1.56 -9.88
CA PRO A 252 22.59 -1.38 -9.59
C PRO A 252 22.18 -1.96 -8.22
N GLU A 253 22.95 -2.91 -7.68
CA GLU A 253 22.68 -3.55 -6.38
C GLU A 253 22.78 -2.56 -5.21
N LEU A 254 23.58 -1.50 -5.33
CA LEU A 254 23.67 -0.47 -4.30
C LEU A 254 22.34 0.30 -4.17
N TYR A 255 21.68 0.57 -5.31
CA TYR A 255 20.37 1.20 -5.30
C TYR A 255 19.34 0.26 -4.67
N THR A 256 19.30 -1.01 -5.08
CA THR A 256 18.33 -1.97 -4.55
C THR A 256 18.50 -2.19 -3.04
N ALA A 257 19.74 -2.29 -2.54
CA ALA A 257 20.01 -2.42 -1.11
C ALA A 257 19.56 -1.17 -0.32
N ASN A 258 19.87 0.04 -0.80
CA ASN A 258 19.47 1.26 -0.12
C ASN A 258 17.94 1.46 -0.14
N PHE A 259 17.32 1.26 -1.30
CA PHE A 259 15.88 1.27 -1.46
C PHE A 259 15.21 0.26 -0.52
N THR A 260 15.65 -0.99 -0.49
CA THR A 260 15.07 -2.03 0.38
C THR A 260 15.22 -1.71 1.87
N VAL A 261 16.34 -1.15 2.32
CA VAL A 261 16.49 -0.71 3.72
C VAL A 261 15.51 0.42 4.04
N LYS A 262 15.37 1.41 3.16
CA LYS A 262 14.42 2.52 3.36
C LYS A 262 12.97 2.04 3.37
N THR A 263 12.59 1.12 2.49
CA THR A 263 11.23 0.55 2.48
C THR A 263 10.96 -0.29 3.71
N LEU A 264 11.93 -1.07 4.18
CA LEU A 264 11.82 -1.82 5.44
C LEU A 264 11.67 -0.87 6.63
N LEU A 265 12.40 0.24 6.67
CA LEU A 265 12.22 1.26 7.71
C LEU A 265 10.79 1.84 7.68
N LEU A 266 10.27 2.24 6.52
CA LEU A 266 8.90 2.77 6.42
C LEU A 266 7.82 1.71 6.72
N THR A 267 8.01 0.46 6.33
CA THR A 267 7.09 -0.61 6.77
C THR A 267 7.16 -0.82 8.29
N THR A 268 8.32 -0.69 8.93
CA THR A 268 8.40 -0.72 10.40
C THR A 268 7.74 0.49 11.06
N THR A 269 7.75 1.68 10.44
CA THR A 269 7.00 2.83 10.95
C THR A 269 5.49 2.63 10.84
N PHE A 270 4.99 1.98 9.78
CA PHE A 270 3.58 1.55 9.69
C PHE A 270 3.21 0.63 10.87
N LEU A 271 4.05 -0.34 11.19
CA LEU A 271 3.84 -1.24 12.33
C LEU A 271 3.88 -0.50 13.67
N TRP A 272 4.78 0.47 13.81
CA TRP A 272 4.89 1.29 15.00
C TRP A 272 3.64 2.15 15.23
N ILE A 273 3.15 2.81 14.18
CA ILE A 273 1.95 3.65 14.21
C ILE A 273 0.72 2.83 14.64
N ARG A 274 0.59 1.61 14.11
CA ARG A 274 -0.45 0.67 14.55
C ARG A 274 -0.35 0.33 16.04
N ALA A 275 0.85 0.25 16.60
CA ALA A 275 1.05 -0.07 18.00
C ALA A 275 0.73 1.09 18.95
N SER A 276 0.85 2.34 18.47
CA SER A 276 0.80 3.54 19.32
C SER A 276 -0.55 4.26 19.32
N TYR A 277 -1.28 4.26 18.20
CA TYR A 277 -2.47 5.12 18.05
C TYR A 277 -3.80 4.37 18.19
N PRO A 278 -4.82 4.99 18.80
CA PRO A 278 -6.18 4.47 18.78
C PRO A 278 -6.80 4.63 17.38
N ARG A 279 -7.83 3.85 17.09
CA ARG A 279 -8.60 3.96 15.85
C ARG A 279 -9.38 5.29 15.79
N PHE A 280 -9.44 5.88 14.60
CA PHE A 280 -10.31 7.03 14.33
C PHE A 280 -11.76 6.58 14.16
N ARG A 281 -12.69 7.49 14.44
CA ARG A 281 -14.08 7.32 13.99
C ARG A 281 -14.18 7.70 12.51
N TYR A 282 -15.07 7.02 11.78
CA TYR A 282 -15.34 7.30 10.36
C TYR A 282 -15.58 8.80 10.06
N ASP A 283 -16.39 9.52 10.87
CA ASP A 283 -16.63 10.95 10.62
C ASP A 283 -15.37 11.81 10.79
N GLN A 284 -14.50 11.45 11.74
CA GLN A 284 -13.26 12.17 12.00
C GLN A 284 -12.28 11.98 10.84
N LEU A 285 -12.25 10.76 10.29
CA LEU A 285 -11.50 10.43 9.08
C LEU A 285 -11.97 11.30 7.91
N MET A 286 -13.28 11.38 7.68
CA MET A 286 -13.83 12.21 6.60
C MET A 286 -13.58 13.71 6.82
N HIS A 287 -13.61 14.19 8.07
CA HIS A 287 -13.22 15.57 8.35
C HIS A 287 -11.73 15.83 8.11
N LEU A 288 -10.86 14.87 8.44
CA LEU A 288 -9.43 14.99 8.18
C LEU A 288 -9.13 15.10 6.68
N SER A 289 -9.71 14.23 5.85
CA SER A 289 -9.48 14.27 4.40
C SER A 289 -10.06 15.53 3.76
N TRP A 290 -11.34 15.84 4.01
CA TRP A 290 -12.04 16.91 3.30
C TRP A 290 -11.79 18.31 3.86
N LYS A 291 -11.68 18.48 5.18
CA LYS A 291 -11.56 19.82 5.79
C LYS A 291 -10.12 20.21 6.09
N ASN A 292 -9.21 19.26 6.33
CA ASN A 292 -7.83 19.56 6.66
C ASN A 292 -6.90 19.34 5.47
N PHE A 293 -6.87 18.12 4.91
CA PHE A 293 -5.94 17.79 3.84
C PHE A 293 -6.31 18.46 2.52
N LEU A 294 -7.56 18.38 2.08
CA LEU A 294 -7.94 18.92 0.78
C LEU A 294 -7.58 20.42 0.61
N PRO A 295 -7.91 21.34 1.53
CA PRO A 295 -7.55 22.75 1.36
C PRO A 295 -6.03 22.98 1.35
N LEU A 296 -5.28 22.26 2.21
CA LEU A 296 -3.83 22.37 2.28
C LEU A 296 -3.15 21.81 1.02
N THR A 297 -3.62 20.66 0.52
CA THR A 297 -3.12 20.06 -0.72
C THR A 297 -3.37 20.94 -1.94
N LEU A 298 -4.52 21.62 -2.01
CA LEU A 298 -4.81 22.59 -3.07
C LEU A 298 -3.88 23.81 -2.99
N ALA A 299 -3.68 24.37 -1.79
CA ALA A 299 -2.75 25.48 -1.58
C ALA A 299 -1.32 25.10 -1.98
N LEU A 300 -0.86 23.91 -1.59
CA LEU A 300 0.45 23.39 -1.96
C LEU A 300 0.53 23.06 -3.45
N CYS A 301 -0.53 22.57 -4.08
CA CYS A 301 -0.55 22.36 -5.53
C CYS A 301 -0.34 23.69 -6.27
N MET A 302 -1.02 24.76 -5.88
CA MET A 302 -0.80 26.10 -6.46
C MET A 302 0.63 26.60 -6.22
N TRP A 303 1.18 26.35 -5.03
CA TRP A 303 2.57 26.66 -4.71
C TRP A 303 3.55 25.90 -5.61
N HIS A 304 3.39 24.58 -5.76
CA HIS A 304 4.27 23.75 -6.58
C HIS A 304 4.10 23.95 -8.10
N VAL A 305 2.97 24.51 -8.55
CA VAL A 305 2.84 25.01 -9.92
C VAL A 305 3.62 26.30 -10.13
N SER A 306 3.49 27.25 -9.20
CA SER A 306 4.08 28.59 -9.35
C SER A 306 5.58 28.64 -9.04
N LEU A 307 6.06 27.84 -8.09
CA LEU A 307 7.46 27.88 -7.64
C LEU A 307 8.44 27.60 -8.77
N PRO A 308 8.35 26.49 -9.55
CA PRO A 308 9.29 26.22 -10.63
C PRO A 308 9.32 27.32 -11.71
N ILE A 309 8.19 28.01 -11.92
CA ILE A 309 8.08 29.12 -12.88
C ILE A 309 8.83 30.34 -12.34
N ILE A 310 8.63 30.70 -11.06
CA ILE A 310 9.26 31.87 -10.43
C ILE A 310 10.78 31.69 -10.32
N THR A 311 11.24 30.50 -9.97
CA THR A 311 12.67 30.19 -9.81
C THR A 311 13.35 29.77 -11.11
N ALA A 312 12.63 29.81 -12.25
CA ALA A 312 13.09 29.34 -13.55
C ALA A 312 13.69 27.91 -13.50
N SER A 313 13.14 27.06 -12.65
CA SER A 313 13.59 25.69 -12.37
C SER A 313 12.56 24.66 -12.82
N ILE A 314 11.93 24.88 -13.97
CA ILE A 314 10.99 23.93 -14.57
C ILE A 314 11.79 22.68 -14.99
N PRO A 315 11.44 21.48 -14.49
CA PRO A 315 12.16 20.26 -14.84
C PRO A 315 11.93 19.87 -16.31
N PRO A 316 12.89 19.19 -16.94
CA PRO A 316 12.74 18.71 -18.30
C PRO A 316 11.67 17.60 -18.38
N GLN A 317 10.97 17.50 -19.51
CA GLN A 317 10.05 16.40 -19.79
C GLN A 317 10.76 15.11 -20.22
N THR A 318 11.99 15.23 -20.73
CA THR A 318 12.79 14.14 -21.31
C THR A 318 14.15 14.04 -20.65
#